data_AF-A0A379FFZ6-F1
#
_entry.id   AF-A0A379FFZ6-F1
#
_cell.length_a   1.000
_cell.length_b   1.000
_cell.length_c   1.000
_cell.angle_alpha   90.00
_cell.angle_beta   90.00
_cell.angle_gamma   90.00
#
_symmetry.space_group_name_H-M   'P 1'
#
loop_
_entity.id
_entity.type
_entity.pdbx_description
1 polymer ?
#
loop_
_entity_poly.entity_id
_entity_poly.type
_entity_poly.pdbx_seq_one_letter_code
_entity_poly.pdbx_strand_id
1 'polypeptide(L)'
;MRNKPFMRMLKLIPAFIVVATLSACSSQNASSRLANSTTAPLNKSSSTSISQASQDEFESLVKNLDIKSKILDQYADWKGVAYRLGGNTKSGIDCSAFVQRTFRDQFGVELPRSTSDQQFAGTKVNRFNLKSG
;
A
#
# COMPACT_ATOMS: atom_id res chain seq x y z
N MET A 1 -44.33 -22.45 -19.43
CA MET A 1 -43.45 -23.57 -19.01
C MET A 1 -42.28 -23.67 -19.97
N ARG A 2 -41.04 -23.76 -19.47
CA ARG A 2 -39.84 -24.16 -20.22
C ARG A 2 -38.74 -24.44 -19.19
N ASN A 3 -38.33 -25.70 -19.03
CA ASN A 3 -37.57 -26.17 -17.87
C ASN A 3 -36.19 -26.74 -18.28
N LYS A 4 -35.35 -26.98 -17.26
CA LYS A 4 -34.02 -27.65 -17.25
C LYS A 4 -32.79 -26.72 -17.41
N PRO A 5 -31.68 -27.01 -16.72
CA PRO A 5 -31.66 -27.48 -15.32
C PRO A 5 -30.61 -26.77 -14.44
N PHE A 6 -31.03 -26.36 -13.24
CA PHE A 6 -30.12 -26.07 -12.12
C PHE A 6 -29.47 -27.38 -11.65
N MET A 7 -28.25 -27.67 -12.09
CA MET A 7 -27.36 -28.68 -11.48
C MET A 7 -25.88 -28.45 -11.84
N ARG A 8 -25.15 -27.78 -10.96
CA ARG A 8 -23.68 -27.94 -10.84
C ARG A 8 -23.13 -27.73 -9.42
N MET A 9 -24.00 -27.83 -8.42
CA MET A 9 -23.67 -27.73 -7.00
C MET A 9 -23.63 -29.12 -6.34
N LEU A 10 -22.79 -30.02 -6.87
CA LEU A 10 -22.54 -31.34 -6.26
C LEU A 10 -21.18 -31.92 -6.66
N LYS A 11 -20.17 -31.69 -5.81
CA LYS A 11 -19.13 -32.67 -5.39
C LYS A 11 -18.18 -31.99 -4.40
N LEU A 12 -18.52 -32.11 -3.12
CA LEU A 12 -17.56 -31.89 -2.04
C LEU A 12 -16.51 -33.00 -2.07
N ILE A 13 -15.23 -32.61 -1.93
CA ILE A 13 -14.18 -33.21 -1.09
C ILE A 13 -14.13 -34.75 -1.03
N PRO A 14 -12.96 -35.32 -1.39
CA PRO A 14 -12.22 -36.12 -0.41
C PRO A 14 -10.90 -35.45 -0.03
N ALA A 15 -10.57 -35.46 1.26
CA ALA A 15 -9.29 -34.98 1.79
C ALA A 15 -8.51 -36.15 2.40
N PHE A 16 -7.41 -36.55 1.76
CA PHE A 16 -6.35 -37.41 2.29
C PHE A 16 -5.06 -36.94 1.60
N ILE A 17 -4.19 -36.18 2.29
CA ILE A 17 -3.11 -36.69 3.16
C ILE A 17 -2.08 -37.50 2.37
N VAL A 18 -0.98 -36.83 2.03
CA VAL A 18 0.36 -37.43 2.01
C VAL A 18 1.25 -36.55 2.88
N VAL A 19 1.74 -37.12 3.96
CA VAL A 19 2.74 -36.53 4.88
C VAL A 19 4.11 -37.13 4.52
N ALA A 20 5.20 -36.51 5.02
CA ALA A 20 6.59 -37.01 5.02
C ALA A 20 7.41 -36.81 3.72
N THR A 21 8.73 -36.63 3.76
CA THR A 21 9.64 -36.07 4.80
C THR A 21 11.01 -35.77 4.18
N LEU A 22 11.55 -34.56 4.41
CA LEU A 22 12.99 -34.21 4.38
C LEU A 22 13.16 -33.12 5.46
N SER A 23 13.54 -33.41 6.72
CA SER A 23 14.87 -33.84 7.21
C SER A 23 15.99 -32.95 6.65
N ALA A 24 16.53 -31.99 7.42
CA ALA A 24 17.50 -32.14 8.53
C ALA A 24 18.95 -31.99 8.04
N CYS A 25 19.90 -31.28 8.66
CA CYS A 25 19.91 -30.30 9.78
C CYS A 25 20.83 -29.11 9.34
N SER A 26 21.47 -28.23 10.14
CA SER A 26 21.78 -28.06 11.58
C SER A 26 22.12 -26.55 11.82
N SER A 27 22.51 -26.01 12.98
CA SER A 27 22.89 -26.54 14.31
C SER A 27 22.60 -25.50 15.39
N GLN A 28 22.27 -25.92 16.62
CA GLN A 28 22.44 -25.05 17.79
C GLN A 28 23.93 -24.80 18.10
N ASN A 29 24.22 -23.70 18.78
CA ASN A 29 25.46 -23.51 19.53
C ASN A 29 25.21 -22.65 20.79
N ALA A 30 24.40 -23.18 21.71
CA ALA A 30 24.18 -22.59 23.04
C ALA A 30 25.35 -22.95 23.98
N SER A 31 26.54 -22.42 23.70
CA SER A 31 27.76 -22.68 24.47
C SER A 31 27.88 -21.75 25.67
N SER A 32 27.45 -22.22 26.84
CA SER A 32 27.68 -21.55 28.11
C SER A 32 29.16 -21.66 28.53
N ARG A 33 29.91 -20.55 28.53
CA ARG A 33 31.16 -20.44 29.29
C ARG A 33 31.29 -19.12 30.05
N LEU A 34 31.88 -19.29 31.22
CA LEU A 34 32.13 -18.32 32.29
C LEU A 34 33.07 -17.18 31.84
N ALA A 35 33.08 -16.11 32.63
CA ALA A 35 33.90 -14.92 32.43
C ALA A 35 35.41 -15.19 32.27
N ASN A 36 36.06 -14.30 31.52
CA ASN A 36 37.41 -13.84 31.87
C ASN A 36 37.53 -12.33 31.56
N SER A 37 38.36 -11.62 32.31
CA SER A 37 38.43 -10.15 32.28
C SER A 37 39.51 -9.58 31.35
N THR A 38 39.40 -8.27 31.10
CA THR A 38 40.48 -7.29 30.82
C THR A 38 40.84 -6.95 29.36
N THR A 39 40.95 -5.62 29.14
CA THR A 39 41.57 -4.86 28.03
C THR A 39 40.76 -4.57 26.74
N ALA A 40 40.98 -3.34 26.23
CA ALA A 40 40.55 -2.74 24.95
C ALA A 40 39.04 -2.55 24.65
N PRO A 41 38.47 -1.35 24.89
CA PRO A 41 37.19 -0.95 24.30
C PRO A 41 37.36 -0.52 22.83
N LEU A 42 37.12 -1.43 21.89
CA LEU A 42 37.04 -1.07 20.47
C LEU A 42 35.74 -0.30 20.17
N ASN A 43 35.89 0.93 19.69
CA ASN A 43 34.82 1.92 19.58
C ASN A 43 33.81 1.58 18.46
N LYS A 44 32.72 0.88 18.80
CA LYS A 44 31.64 0.48 17.87
C LYS A 44 30.69 1.65 17.54
N SER A 45 31.22 2.74 17.00
CA SER A 45 30.50 4.00 16.77
C SER A 45 30.64 4.50 15.32
N SER A 46 30.45 3.63 14.33
CA SER A 46 30.66 3.99 12.90
C SER A 46 29.84 3.19 11.86
N SER A 47 28.99 2.23 12.24
CA SER A 47 28.23 1.39 11.29
C SER A 47 26.71 1.61 11.25
N THR A 48 26.15 2.43 12.13
CA THR A 48 24.69 2.65 12.19
C THR A 48 24.19 3.61 11.10
N SER A 49 24.93 4.69 10.84
CA SER A 49 24.42 5.85 10.09
C SER A 49 24.19 5.60 8.59
N ILE A 50 24.99 4.73 7.96
CA ILE A 50 24.89 4.45 6.50
C ILE A 50 23.64 3.64 6.17
N SER A 51 23.28 2.69 7.05
CA SER A 51 22.08 1.88 6.91
C SER A 51 20.80 2.69 7.12
N GLN A 52 20.84 3.76 7.92
CA GLN A 52 19.67 4.59 8.23
C GLN A 52 19.19 5.36 6.99
N ALA A 53 20.09 6.14 6.36
CA ALA A 53 19.75 6.98 5.21
C ALA A 53 19.23 6.18 3.99
N SER A 54 19.73 4.96 3.82
CA SER A 54 19.28 4.04 2.75
C SER A 54 17.91 3.39 3.04
N GLN A 55 17.49 3.31 4.30
CA GLN A 55 16.11 2.92 4.65
C GLN A 55 15.13 4.09 4.43
N ASP A 56 15.49 5.31 4.82
CA ASP A 56 14.61 6.49 4.64
C ASP A 56 14.29 6.77 3.16
N GLU A 57 15.28 6.58 2.26
CA GLU A 57 15.08 6.70 0.81
C GLU A 57 14.17 5.57 0.26
N PHE A 58 14.34 4.34 0.75
CA PHE A 58 13.52 3.20 0.35
C PHE A 58 12.06 3.35 0.80
N GLU A 59 11.82 3.73 2.06
CA GLU A 59 10.47 3.99 2.60
C GLU A 59 9.78 5.14 1.85
N SER A 60 10.53 6.20 1.53
CA SER A 60 10.05 7.27 0.64
C SER A 60 9.63 6.72 -0.72
N LEU A 61 10.46 5.89 -1.36
CA LEU A 61 10.14 5.29 -2.67
C LEU A 61 8.89 4.40 -2.60
N VAL A 62 8.81 3.48 -1.63
CA VAL A 62 7.65 2.59 -1.42
C VAL A 62 6.37 3.40 -1.20
N LYS A 63 6.41 4.44 -0.38
CA LYS A 63 5.27 5.34 -0.15
C LYS A 63 4.83 6.09 -1.41
N ASN A 64 5.77 6.58 -2.21
CA ASN A 64 5.44 7.23 -3.49
C ASN A 64 4.81 6.25 -4.49
N LEU A 65 5.19 4.95 -4.46
CA LEU A 65 4.59 3.91 -5.29
C LEU A 65 3.16 3.55 -4.83
N ASP A 66 2.90 3.44 -3.52
CA ASP A 66 1.56 3.24 -2.95
C ASP A 66 0.59 4.37 -3.33
N ILE A 67 1.00 5.63 -3.10
CA ILE A 67 0.23 6.81 -3.49
C ILE A 67 -0.08 6.80 -5.00
N LYS A 68 0.91 6.45 -5.82
CA LYS A 68 0.75 6.38 -7.28
C LYS A 68 -0.18 5.25 -7.71
N SER A 69 -0.14 4.07 -7.07
CA SER A 69 -1.08 2.98 -7.35
C SER A 69 -2.51 3.46 -7.10
N LYS A 70 -2.81 3.92 -5.88
CA LYS A 70 -4.12 4.43 -5.47
C LYS A 70 -4.73 5.46 -6.44
N ILE A 71 -3.92 6.38 -6.94
CA ILE A 71 -4.35 7.37 -7.94
C ILE A 71 -4.61 6.72 -9.31
N LEU A 72 -3.79 5.75 -9.74
CA LEU A 72 -3.99 5.00 -10.97
C LEU A 72 -5.17 4.03 -10.92
N ASP A 73 -5.43 3.43 -9.76
CA ASP A 73 -6.56 2.53 -9.49
C ASP A 73 -7.87 3.32 -9.56
N GLN A 74 -7.95 4.47 -8.88
CA GLN A 74 -9.08 5.40 -9.02
C GLN A 74 -9.24 5.95 -10.45
N TYR A 75 -8.13 6.23 -11.16
CA TYR A 75 -8.20 6.61 -12.57
C TYR A 75 -8.78 5.48 -13.43
N ALA A 76 -8.31 4.24 -13.28
CA ALA A 76 -8.79 3.10 -14.05
C ALA A 76 -10.30 2.89 -13.85
N ASP A 77 -10.77 3.02 -12.61
CA ASP A 77 -12.17 2.83 -12.22
C ASP A 77 -13.10 3.92 -12.81
N TRP A 78 -12.61 5.14 -13.03
CA TRP A 78 -13.38 6.28 -13.54
C TRP A 78 -13.09 6.64 -15.01
N LYS A 79 -12.13 5.95 -15.66
CA LYS A 79 -11.76 6.16 -17.07
C LYS A 79 -12.95 5.95 -17.99
N GLY A 80 -13.26 6.97 -18.79
CA GLY A 80 -14.39 6.94 -19.75
C GLY A 80 -15.73 7.43 -19.18
N VAL A 81 -15.82 7.74 -17.88
CA VAL A 81 -16.96 8.52 -17.35
C VAL A 81 -16.92 9.93 -17.96
N ALA A 82 -18.02 10.35 -18.56
CA ALA A 82 -18.12 11.65 -19.21
C ALA A 82 -18.00 12.81 -18.19
N TYR A 83 -17.43 13.94 -18.62
CA TYR A 83 -17.49 15.17 -17.82
C TYR A 83 -18.93 15.68 -17.74
N ARG A 84 -19.37 16.03 -16.53
CA ARG A 84 -20.67 16.69 -16.29
C ARG A 84 -20.55 17.64 -15.11
N LEU A 85 -20.74 18.93 -15.35
CA LEU A 85 -20.77 19.97 -14.31
C LEU A 85 -21.80 19.63 -13.22
N GLY A 86 -21.40 19.71 -11.95
CA GLY A 86 -22.19 19.29 -10.79
C GLY A 86 -22.22 17.77 -10.55
N GLY A 87 -21.82 16.96 -11.53
CA GLY A 87 -21.86 15.50 -11.49
C GLY A 87 -20.93 14.89 -10.46
N ASN A 88 -21.34 13.75 -9.88
CA ASN A 88 -20.58 13.00 -8.88
C ASN A 88 -20.83 11.48 -8.98
N THR A 89 -21.07 10.96 -10.19
CA THR A 89 -21.50 9.55 -10.40
C THR A 89 -20.93 9.00 -11.71
N LYS A 90 -20.99 7.67 -11.93
CA LYS A 90 -20.52 7.05 -13.18
C LYS A 90 -21.33 7.44 -14.43
N SER A 91 -22.47 8.14 -14.30
CA SER A 91 -23.19 8.79 -15.42
C SER A 91 -22.73 10.22 -15.70
N GLY A 92 -21.77 10.75 -14.95
CA GLY A 92 -21.14 12.04 -15.17
C GLY A 92 -20.52 12.62 -13.91
N ILE A 93 -19.29 13.15 -14.03
CA ILE A 93 -18.52 13.73 -12.93
C ILE A 93 -17.83 15.04 -13.32
N ASP A 94 -17.61 15.96 -12.38
CA ASP A 94 -16.75 17.14 -12.57
C ASP A 94 -15.41 17.04 -11.85
N CYS A 95 -14.55 18.04 -12.05
CA CYS A 95 -13.18 18.06 -11.55
C CYS A 95 -13.07 17.99 -10.02
N SER A 96 -13.85 18.78 -9.29
CA SER A 96 -13.81 18.78 -7.82
C SER A 96 -14.52 17.56 -7.22
N ALA A 97 -15.56 17.03 -7.88
CA ALA A 97 -16.14 15.74 -7.50
C ALA A 97 -15.16 14.58 -7.69
N PHE A 98 -14.39 14.55 -8.79
CA PHE A 98 -13.38 13.50 -9.02
C PHE A 98 -12.25 13.56 -7.98
N VAL A 99 -11.76 14.76 -7.67
CA VAL A 99 -10.76 14.95 -6.59
C VAL A 99 -11.33 14.54 -5.23
N GLN A 100 -12.55 14.96 -4.88
CA GLN A 100 -13.24 14.56 -3.64
C GLN A 100 -13.39 13.03 -3.54
N ARG A 101 -13.84 12.37 -4.62
CA ARG A 101 -13.91 10.90 -4.71
C ARG A 101 -12.53 10.28 -4.46
N THR A 102 -11.49 10.74 -5.15
CA THR A 102 -10.13 10.19 -5.03
C THR A 102 -9.61 10.28 -3.59
N PHE A 103 -9.69 11.45 -2.97
CA PHE A 103 -9.20 11.66 -1.60
C PHE A 103 -9.96 10.84 -0.55
N ARG A 104 -11.28 10.74 -0.69
CA ARG A 104 -12.10 9.94 0.22
C ARG A 104 -11.92 8.45 0.00
N ASP A 105 -12.05 7.98 -1.23
CA ASP A 105 -12.13 6.55 -1.57
C ASP A 105 -10.77 5.85 -1.40
N GLN A 106 -9.66 6.55 -1.66
CA GLN A 106 -8.31 5.98 -1.63
C GLN A 106 -7.48 6.35 -0.39
N PHE A 107 -7.80 7.47 0.26
CA PHE A 107 -7.01 8.01 1.38
C PHE A 107 -7.83 8.32 2.65
N GLY A 108 -9.15 8.13 2.62
CA GLY A 108 -10.03 8.40 3.78
C GLY A 108 -10.21 9.89 4.10
N VAL A 109 -9.82 10.80 3.20
CA VAL A 109 -9.86 12.25 3.42
C VAL A 109 -11.10 12.86 2.77
N GLU A 110 -12.01 13.36 3.57
CA GLU A 110 -13.14 14.16 3.06
C GLU A 110 -12.67 15.56 2.64
N LEU A 111 -13.10 15.99 1.45
CA LEU A 111 -12.81 17.31 0.89
C LEU A 111 -14.09 18.10 0.63
N PRO A 112 -14.04 19.46 0.68
CA PRO A 112 -15.13 20.31 0.23
C PRO A 112 -15.61 19.98 -1.19
N ARG A 113 -16.85 20.31 -1.53
CA ARG A 113 -17.44 19.97 -2.83
C ARG A 113 -16.92 20.83 -4.00
N SER A 114 -16.45 22.05 -3.74
CA SER A 114 -16.05 22.99 -4.80
C SER A 114 -14.53 23.11 -4.93
N THR A 115 -14.04 23.40 -6.14
CA THR A 115 -12.61 23.67 -6.39
C THR A 115 -12.13 24.92 -5.63
N SER A 116 -13.00 25.92 -5.46
CA SER A 116 -12.69 27.16 -4.74
C SER A 116 -12.46 26.96 -3.25
N ASP A 117 -13.05 25.92 -2.65
CA ASP A 117 -12.82 25.56 -1.24
C ASP A 117 -11.68 24.54 -1.13
N GLN A 118 -11.60 23.57 -2.06
CA GLN A 118 -10.55 22.54 -2.09
C GLN A 118 -9.13 23.13 -2.17
N GLN A 119 -8.92 24.26 -2.86
CA GLN A 119 -7.60 24.91 -2.94
C GLN A 119 -7.06 25.41 -1.58
N PHE A 120 -7.93 25.53 -0.57
CA PHE A 120 -7.59 25.95 0.80
C PHE A 120 -7.55 24.76 1.79
N ALA A 121 -7.83 23.54 1.33
CA ALA A 121 -7.68 22.33 2.13
C ALA A 121 -6.22 21.84 2.13
N GLY A 122 -5.73 21.37 3.28
CA GLY A 122 -4.37 20.87 3.42
C GLY A 122 -3.30 21.98 3.45
N THR A 123 -2.10 21.67 2.94
CA THR A 123 -0.92 22.53 3.05
C THR A 123 -0.46 23.03 1.67
N LYS A 124 -0.25 24.35 1.55
CA LYS A 124 0.21 24.98 0.30
C LYS A 124 1.64 24.54 -0.07
N VAL A 125 1.79 23.84 -1.18
CA VAL A 125 3.10 23.43 -1.74
C VAL A 125 3.61 24.46 -2.75
N ASN A 126 4.92 24.70 -2.79
CA ASN A 126 5.56 25.53 -3.83
C ASN A 126 5.58 24.77 -5.16
N ARG A 127 5.38 25.46 -6.30
CA ARG A 127 5.43 24.85 -7.65
C ARG A 127 6.71 24.04 -7.92
N PHE A 128 7.86 24.47 -7.41
CA PHE A 128 9.13 23.76 -7.56
C PHE A 128 9.26 22.51 -6.66
N ASN A 129 8.37 22.35 -5.68
CA ASN A 129 8.36 21.26 -4.70
C ASN A 129 7.18 20.28 -4.92
N LEU A 130 6.46 20.40 -6.04
CA LEU A 130 5.37 19.48 -6.41
C LEU A 130 5.92 18.06 -6.63
N LYS A 131 5.09 17.06 -6.31
CA LYS A 131 5.38 15.63 -6.49
C LYS A 131 4.26 14.97 -7.31
N SER A 132 4.29 13.64 -7.42
CA SER A 132 3.15 12.89 -7.96
C SER A 132 2.22 12.51 -6.82
N GLY A 133 0.96 12.95 -6.90
CA GLY A 133 0.02 13.01 -5.77
C GLY A 133 0.12 14.33 -5.02
#